data_AF-A0A7W5K8A9-F1
#
_entry.id   AF-A0A7W5K8A9-F1
#
_cell.length_a   1.000
_cell.length_b   1.000
_cell.length_c   1.000
_cell.angle_alpha   90.00
_cell.angle_beta   90.00
_cell.angle_gamma   90.00
#
_symmetry.space_group_name_H-M   'P 1'
#
loop_
_entity.id
_entity.type
_entity.pdbx_description
1 polymer ?
#
loop_
_entity_poly.entity_id
_entity_poly.type
_entity_poly.pdbx_seq_one_letter_code
_entity_poly.pdbx_strand_id
1 'polypeptide(L)'
;MSARAALVRDRRGVSTIEFALLAPVLFLVVLGLFDLMYGVYVRSVLEGAVVKAGRDSALENNAADQDAIDGKVRSMLASLGGGMTITTSRKSYASFSLVKPESFDDRNGNGVRDSGECFDDVNGNGVWDADPGVGGQGGANDVTNYTVTVTYNRIFPMAALAGWPRVQSLSASTLLKNQPYKTQTSNVVKSICT
;
A
#
# COMPACT_ATOMS: atom_id res chain seq x y z
N MET A 1 -59.03 18.55 37.38
CA MET A 1 -58.29 17.26 37.47
C MET A 1 -57.97 16.60 36.12
N SER A 2 -58.45 17.09 34.96
CA SER A 2 -58.32 16.38 33.66
C SER A 2 -56.92 16.44 33.00
N ALA A 3 -56.15 17.53 33.16
CA ALA A 3 -54.89 17.73 32.45
C ALA A 3 -53.76 16.74 32.82
N ARG A 4 -53.74 16.24 34.07
CA ARG A 4 -52.72 15.27 34.53
C ARG A 4 -52.93 13.87 33.93
N ALA A 5 -54.19 13.47 33.69
CA ALA A 5 -54.50 12.19 33.06
C ALA A 5 -54.21 12.19 31.55
N ALA A 6 -54.28 13.36 30.90
CA ALA A 6 -53.97 13.54 29.49
C ALA A 6 -52.47 13.34 29.19
N LEU A 7 -51.58 13.82 30.07
CA LEU A 7 -50.12 13.64 29.95
C LEU A 7 -49.70 12.17 30.07
N VAL A 8 -50.35 11.39 30.95
CA VAL A 8 -50.03 9.95 31.15
C VAL A 8 -50.48 9.08 29.96
N ARG A 9 -51.44 9.57 29.18
CA ARG A 9 -51.93 8.89 27.96
C ARG A 9 -51.26 9.37 26.68
N ASP A 10 -50.41 10.38 26.74
CA ASP A 10 -49.77 10.93 25.54
C ASP A 10 -48.65 9.99 25.07
N ARG A 11 -48.87 9.36 23.90
CA ARG A 11 -47.90 8.49 23.22
C ARG A 11 -47.20 9.19 22.05
N ARG A 12 -47.48 10.47 21.82
CA ARG A 12 -46.84 11.25 20.76
C ARG A 12 -45.39 11.47 21.17
N GLY A 13 -44.45 10.82 20.47
CA GLY A 13 -43.01 10.92 20.73
C GLY A 13 -42.35 9.64 21.23
N VAL A 14 -43.09 8.54 21.46
CA VAL A 14 -42.49 7.23 21.78
C VAL A 14 -41.51 6.79 20.69
N SER A 15 -41.87 6.99 19.41
CA SER A 15 -41.00 6.72 18.26
C SER A 15 -39.73 7.59 18.24
N THR A 16 -39.79 8.80 18.80
CA THR A 16 -38.61 9.69 18.90
C THR A 16 -37.60 9.15 19.92
N ILE A 17 -38.09 8.59 21.03
CA ILE A 17 -37.23 7.99 22.06
C ILE A 17 -36.62 6.68 21.55
N GLU A 18 -37.41 5.84 20.89
CA GLU A 18 -36.92 4.61 20.25
C GLU A 18 -35.85 4.93 19.20
N PHE A 19 -36.08 5.94 18.35
CA PHE A 19 -35.07 6.40 17.40
C PHE A 19 -33.83 6.97 18.11
N ALA A 20 -33.98 7.74 19.18
CA ALA A 20 -32.84 8.29 19.92
C ALA A 20 -31.95 7.20 20.54
N LEU A 21 -32.52 6.07 20.94
CA LEU A 21 -31.79 4.90 21.44
C LEU A 21 -31.06 4.14 20.31
N LEU A 22 -31.67 4.03 19.14
CA LEU A 22 -31.10 3.27 18.01
C LEU A 22 -30.16 4.10 17.13
N ALA A 23 -30.38 5.41 17.04
CA ALA A 23 -29.64 6.32 16.17
C ALA A 23 -28.11 6.27 16.38
N PRO A 24 -27.56 6.22 17.62
CA PRO A 24 -26.12 6.13 17.81
C PRO A 24 -25.50 4.90 17.15
N VAL A 25 -26.17 3.74 17.27
CA VAL A 25 -25.69 2.48 16.65
C VAL A 25 -25.83 2.54 15.14
N LEU A 26 -26.96 3.06 14.64
CA LEU A 26 -27.19 3.25 13.21
C LEU A 26 -26.11 4.16 12.59
N PHE A 27 -25.83 5.31 13.20
CA PHE A 27 -24.81 6.23 12.71
C PHE A 27 -23.41 5.63 12.80
N LEU A 28 -23.09 4.87 13.86
CA LEU A 28 -21.81 4.18 13.95
C LEU A 28 -21.62 3.22 12.76
N VAL A 29 -22.63 2.41 12.45
CA VAL A 29 -22.59 1.48 11.32
C VAL A 29 -22.47 2.22 9.98
N VAL A 30 -23.27 3.27 9.76
CA VAL A 30 -23.27 4.04 8.51
C VAL A 30 -21.94 4.78 8.31
N LEU A 31 -21.44 5.47 9.33
CA LEU A 31 -20.15 6.18 9.27
C LEU A 31 -18.99 5.19 9.10
N GLY A 32 -19.03 4.05 9.79
CA GLY A 32 -18.04 3.00 9.65
C GLY A 32 -18.02 2.41 8.24
N LEU A 33 -19.20 2.20 7.64
CA LEU A 33 -19.32 1.72 6.27
C LEU A 33 -18.75 2.74 5.28
N PHE A 34 -19.09 4.03 5.42
CA PHE A 34 -18.53 5.06 4.55
C PHE A 34 -17.02 5.18 4.66
N ASP A 35 -16.46 5.04 5.87
CA ASP A 35 -15.02 5.07 6.09
C ASP A 35 -14.32 3.89 5.42
N LEU A 36 -14.90 2.68 5.50
CA LEU A 36 -14.42 1.51 4.77
C LEU A 36 -14.52 1.69 3.25
N MET A 37 -15.66 2.17 2.76
CA MET A 37 -15.88 2.42 1.32
C MET A 37 -14.88 3.44 0.78
N TYR A 38 -14.59 4.50 1.55
CA TYR A 38 -13.59 5.49 1.16
C TYR A 38 -12.20 4.87 1.07
N GLY A 39 -11.81 4.00 2.02
CA GLY A 39 -10.56 3.25 1.95
C GLY A 39 -10.45 2.36 0.70
N VAL A 40 -11.52 1.67 0.33
CA VAL A 40 -11.58 0.86 -0.90
C VAL A 40 -11.49 1.72 -2.15
N TYR A 41 -12.16 2.88 -2.17
CA TYR A 41 -12.07 3.84 -3.26
C TYR A 41 -10.64 4.35 -3.47
N VAL A 42 -9.98 4.82 -2.40
CA VAL A 42 -8.57 5.28 -2.45
C VAL A 42 -7.67 4.16 -2.96
N ARG A 43 -7.84 2.94 -2.45
CA ARG A 43 -7.08 1.77 -2.90
C ARG A 43 -7.26 1.49 -4.40
N SER A 44 -8.49 1.55 -4.91
CA SER A 44 -8.78 1.31 -6.33
C SER A 44 -8.11 2.35 -7.25
N VAL A 45 -8.17 3.63 -6.88
CA VAL A 45 -7.49 4.70 -7.64
C VAL A 45 -5.96 4.52 -7.57
N LEU A 46 -5.43 4.16 -6.40
CA LEU A 46 -4.01 3.90 -6.20
C LEU A 46 -3.49 2.75 -7.06
N GLU A 47 -4.17 1.60 -7.02
CA GLU A 47 -3.82 0.43 -7.86
C GLU A 47 -3.90 0.78 -9.35
N GLY A 48 -4.94 1.51 -9.78
CA GLY A 48 -5.07 1.97 -11.16
C GLY A 48 -3.93 2.90 -11.60
N ALA A 49 -3.52 3.84 -10.74
CA ALA A 49 -2.43 4.76 -11.02
C ALA A 49 -1.08 4.02 -11.14
N VAL A 50 -0.83 3.06 -10.25
CA VAL A 50 0.40 2.25 -10.25
C VAL A 50 0.49 1.35 -11.48
N VAL A 51 -0.60 0.67 -11.85
CA VAL A 51 -0.64 -0.16 -13.08
C VAL A 51 -0.42 0.70 -14.33
N LYS A 52 -1.04 1.89 -14.37
CA LYS A 52 -0.84 2.82 -15.49
C LYS A 52 0.60 3.33 -15.57
N ALA A 53 1.22 3.67 -14.44
CA ALA A 53 2.63 4.02 -14.39
C ALA A 53 3.50 2.90 -14.97
N GLY A 54 3.18 1.63 -14.69
CA GLY A 54 3.96 0.53 -15.23
C GLY A 54 3.79 0.27 -16.72
N ARG A 55 2.61 0.57 -17.26
CA ARG A 55 2.43 0.59 -18.72
C ARG A 55 3.20 1.74 -19.36
N ASP A 56 3.13 2.93 -18.77
CA ASP A 56 3.79 4.13 -19.29
C ASP A 56 5.32 4.02 -19.22
N SER A 57 5.86 3.34 -18.22
CA SER A 57 7.31 3.10 -18.08
C SER A 57 7.89 2.17 -19.14
N ALA A 58 7.04 1.31 -19.73
CA ALA A 58 7.45 0.41 -20.81
C ALA A 58 7.54 1.12 -22.18
N LEU A 59 7.04 2.35 -22.31
CA LEU A 59 7.07 3.13 -23.56
C LEU A 59 8.35 3.97 -23.63
N GLU A 60 9.07 3.89 -24.76
CA GLU A 60 10.45 4.40 -24.94
C GLU A 60 10.67 5.85 -24.49
N ASN A 61 9.69 6.75 -24.66
CA ASN A 61 9.86 8.17 -24.35
C ASN A 61 9.75 8.52 -22.86
N ASN A 62 9.21 7.64 -22.00
CA ASN A 62 9.05 7.90 -20.56
C ASN A 62 10.01 7.08 -19.68
N ALA A 63 10.70 6.10 -20.24
CA ALA A 63 11.53 5.19 -19.45
C ALA A 63 12.78 5.87 -18.86
N ALA A 64 13.19 7.01 -19.41
CA ALA A 64 14.31 7.80 -18.92
C ALA A 64 13.91 8.89 -17.89
N ASP A 65 12.61 9.19 -17.73
CA ASP A 65 12.13 10.29 -16.90
C ASP A 65 11.21 9.79 -15.78
N GLN A 66 11.86 9.41 -14.67
CA GLN A 66 11.19 8.91 -13.46
C GLN A 66 10.29 9.96 -12.84
N ASP A 67 10.67 11.23 -12.95
CA ASP A 67 9.91 12.35 -12.41
C ASP A 67 8.63 12.59 -13.21
N ALA A 68 8.66 12.36 -14.53
CA ALA A 68 7.45 12.39 -15.35
C ALA A 68 6.45 11.27 -14.96
N ILE A 69 6.94 10.06 -14.68
CA ILE A 69 6.07 8.96 -14.21
C ILE A 69 5.49 9.29 -12.84
N ASP A 70 6.31 9.75 -11.90
CA ASP A 70 5.85 10.13 -10.56
C ASP A 70 4.88 11.31 -10.61
N GLY A 71 5.10 12.27 -11.51
CA GLY A 71 4.19 13.39 -11.77
C GLY A 71 2.82 12.93 -12.28
N LYS A 72 2.78 11.94 -13.19
CA LYS A 72 1.53 11.33 -13.67
C LYS A 72 0.79 10.57 -12.57
N VAL A 73 1.51 9.84 -11.71
CA VAL A 73 0.89 9.13 -10.57
C VAL A 73 0.31 10.14 -9.59
N ARG A 74 1.07 11.18 -9.24
CA ARG A 74 0.60 12.26 -8.36
C ARG A 74 -0.61 12.98 -8.94
N SER A 75 -0.67 13.22 -10.25
CA SER A 75 -1.83 13.88 -10.87
C SER A 75 -3.08 12.99 -10.87
N MET A 76 -2.95 11.67 -11.04
CA MET A 76 -4.06 10.74 -10.89
C MET A 76 -4.57 10.70 -9.44
N LEU A 77 -3.65 10.66 -8.47
CA LEU A 77 -3.97 10.63 -7.06
C LEU A 77 -4.50 11.98 -6.53
N ALA A 78 -4.21 13.10 -7.20
CA ALA A 78 -4.75 14.41 -6.82
C ALA A 78 -6.28 14.43 -6.84
N SER A 79 -6.93 13.55 -7.62
CA SER A 79 -8.38 13.38 -7.64
C SER A 79 -8.98 12.90 -6.31
N LEU A 80 -8.16 12.36 -5.40
CA LEU A 80 -8.60 11.87 -4.09
C LEU A 80 -8.84 12.98 -3.06
N GLY A 81 -8.39 14.21 -3.35
CA GLY A 81 -8.54 15.38 -2.49
C GLY A 81 -7.25 15.83 -1.79
N GLY A 82 -7.33 16.98 -1.11
CA GLY A 82 -6.21 17.55 -0.36
C GLY A 82 -5.95 16.85 0.98
N GLY A 83 -4.74 16.98 1.51
CA GLY A 83 -4.36 16.44 2.82
C GLY A 83 -3.83 15.01 2.83
N MET A 84 -3.55 14.44 1.64
CA MET A 84 -2.87 13.17 1.49
C MET A 84 -1.36 13.36 1.28
N THR A 85 -0.55 12.55 1.94
CA THR A 85 0.88 12.44 1.67
C THR A 85 1.12 11.25 0.75
N ILE A 86 1.67 11.50 -0.43
CA ILE A 86 1.99 10.48 -1.43
C ILE A 86 3.51 10.32 -1.45
N THR A 87 3.99 9.10 -1.18
CA THR A 87 5.40 8.75 -1.28
C THR A 87 5.58 7.66 -2.33
N THR A 88 6.65 7.78 -3.11
CA THR A 88 7.04 6.81 -4.12
C THR A 88 8.35 6.16 -3.70
N SER A 89 8.48 4.85 -3.93
CA SER A 89 9.69 4.09 -3.64
C SER A 89 9.96 3.12 -4.79
N ARG A 90 11.24 2.86 -5.03
CA ARG A 90 11.73 1.96 -6.09
C ARG A 90 12.79 1.04 -5.52
N LYS A 91 12.65 -0.25 -5.79
CA LYS A 91 13.70 -1.24 -5.59
C LYS A 91 13.95 -1.98 -6.89
N SER A 92 15.20 -2.16 -7.25
CA SER A 92 15.63 -2.79 -8.49
C SER A 92 16.23 -4.17 -8.26
N TYR A 93 16.00 -5.06 -9.22
CA TYR A 93 16.38 -6.47 -9.20
C TYR A 93 16.91 -6.85 -10.58
N ALA A 94 17.88 -7.75 -10.64
CA ALA A 94 18.40 -8.20 -11.94
C ALA A 94 17.37 -9.03 -12.74
N SER A 95 16.36 -9.62 -12.11
CA SER A 95 15.28 -10.32 -12.83
C SER A 95 14.01 -10.43 -12.00
N PHE A 96 12.89 -10.76 -12.66
CA PHE A 96 11.60 -10.96 -11.99
C PHE A 96 11.63 -12.09 -10.96
N SER A 97 12.47 -13.12 -11.17
CA SER A 97 12.62 -14.24 -10.24
C SER A 97 13.40 -13.91 -8.97
N LEU A 98 14.07 -12.75 -8.92
CA LEU A 98 14.84 -12.29 -7.76
C LEU A 98 14.05 -11.36 -6.84
N VAL A 99 12.78 -11.11 -7.14
CA VAL A 99 11.86 -10.40 -6.23
C VAL A 99 11.36 -11.37 -5.14
N LYS A 100 12.30 -11.92 -4.37
CA LYS A 100 12.08 -12.90 -3.31
C LYS A 100 13.31 -12.94 -2.37
N PRO A 101 13.19 -13.54 -1.18
CA PRO A 101 14.35 -13.80 -0.33
C PRO A 101 15.45 -14.55 -1.05
N GLU A 102 16.70 -14.27 -0.67
CA GLU A 102 17.84 -15.03 -1.16
C GLU A 102 17.75 -16.50 -0.78
N SER A 103 18.20 -17.37 -1.68
CA SER A 103 18.18 -18.81 -1.44
C SER A 103 19.31 -19.18 -0.50
N PHE A 104 19.05 -20.08 0.45
CA PHE A 104 20.04 -20.55 1.42
C PHE A 104 19.91 -22.06 1.62
N ASP A 105 21.01 -22.68 2.03
CA ASP A 105 21.11 -24.10 2.38
C ASP A 105 20.62 -24.31 3.82
N ASP A 106 19.31 -24.54 3.96
CA ASP A 106 18.66 -24.85 5.24
C ASP A 106 19.00 -26.28 5.69
N ARG A 107 20.09 -26.43 6.43
CA ARG A 107 20.61 -27.73 6.85
C ARG A 107 19.83 -28.34 8.00
N ASN A 108 19.19 -27.50 8.80
CA ASN A 108 18.44 -27.94 9.99
C ASN A 108 16.92 -27.98 9.76
N GLY A 109 16.43 -27.46 8.63
CA GLY A 109 15.04 -27.52 8.19
C GLY A 109 14.11 -26.55 8.91
N ASN A 110 14.62 -25.46 9.51
CA ASN A 110 13.82 -24.53 10.30
C ASN A 110 13.21 -23.37 9.46
N GLY A 111 13.56 -23.26 8.18
CA GLY A 111 13.09 -22.22 7.26
C GLY A 111 13.66 -20.82 7.51
N VAL A 112 14.72 -20.70 8.31
CA VAL A 112 15.44 -19.46 8.62
C VAL A 112 16.92 -19.67 8.39
N ARG A 113 17.60 -18.70 7.79
CA ARG A 113 19.03 -18.79 7.57
C ARG A 113 19.79 -18.70 8.91
N ASP A 114 20.53 -19.75 9.25
CA ASP A 114 21.38 -19.83 10.44
C ASP A 114 22.87 -19.54 10.16
N SER A 115 23.62 -19.32 11.23
CA SER A 115 25.09 -19.26 11.15
C SER A 115 25.66 -20.65 10.82
N GLY A 116 26.57 -20.70 9.85
CA GLY A 116 27.12 -21.89 9.24
C GLY A 116 26.44 -22.29 7.93
N GLU A 117 25.31 -21.67 7.58
CA GLU A 117 24.57 -21.95 6.34
C GLU A 117 25.01 -21.03 5.20
N CYS A 118 25.09 -21.62 4.01
CA CYS A 118 25.46 -20.92 2.79
C CYS A 118 24.24 -20.26 2.17
N PHE A 119 24.41 -19.10 1.56
CA PHE A 119 23.37 -18.42 0.79
C PHE A 119 23.91 -17.90 -0.53
N ASP A 120 23.01 -17.76 -1.50
CA ASP A 120 23.28 -17.19 -2.81
C ASP A 120 23.10 -15.67 -2.75
N ASP A 121 24.22 -14.95 -2.68
CA ASP A 121 24.27 -13.48 -2.69
C ASP A 121 24.01 -12.97 -4.11
N VAL A 122 22.80 -12.46 -4.35
CA VAL A 122 22.34 -12.01 -5.67
C VAL A 122 22.56 -10.51 -5.88
N ASN A 123 22.73 -9.74 -4.80
CA ASN A 123 22.94 -8.28 -4.88
C ASN A 123 24.39 -7.85 -4.58
N GLY A 124 25.24 -8.77 -4.13
CA GLY A 124 26.67 -8.59 -3.90
C GLY A 124 27.03 -7.90 -2.59
N ASN A 125 26.13 -7.86 -1.60
CA ASN A 125 26.37 -7.16 -0.33
C ASN A 125 27.05 -8.02 0.75
N GLY A 126 27.21 -9.33 0.50
CA GLY A 126 27.83 -10.26 1.44
C GLY A 126 26.98 -10.67 2.64
N VAL A 127 25.68 -10.36 2.67
CA VAL A 127 24.75 -10.66 3.77
C VAL A 127 23.46 -11.25 3.20
N TRP A 128 22.92 -12.26 3.86
CA TRP A 128 21.64 -12.82 3.44
C TRP A 128 20.51 -11.79 3.59
N ASP A 129 19.79 -11.53 2.50
CA ASP A 129 18.66 -10.62 2.47
C ASP A 129 17.31 -11.33 2.26
N ALA A 130 16.33 -10.98 3.10
CA ALA A 130 14.93 -11.34 2.84
C ALA A 130 14.33 -10.55 1.65
N ASP A 131 14.94 -9.42 1.28
CA ASP A 131 14.61 -8.64 0.09
C ASP A 131 15.91 -8.06 -0.51
N PRO A 132 16.51 -8.72 -1.51
CA PRO A 132 17.79 -8.32 -2.08
C PRO A 132 17.70 -7.09 -3.00
N GLY A 133 16.53 -6.42 -3.06
CA GLY A 133 16.31 -5.29 -3.95
C GLY A 133 17.20 -4.08 -3.63
N VAL A 134 17.87 -3.56 -4.65
CA VAL A 134 18.74 -2.37 -4.54
C VAL A 134 17.88 -1.11 -4.69
N GLY A 135 18.00 -0.18 -3.74
CA GLY A 135 17.23 1.07 -3.76
C GLY A 135 17.47 1.89 -5.04
N GLY A 136 16.37 2.39 -5.62
CA GLY A 136 16.39 3.17 -6.85
C GLY A 136 15.80 2.43 -8.05
N GLN A 137 15.86 3.07 -9.21
CA GLN A 137 15.30 2.52 -10.45
C GLN A 137 16.12 1.32 -10.95
N GLY A 138 17.42 1.28 -10.71
CA GLY A 138 18.31 0.27 -11.31
C GLY A 138 18.76 0.65 -12.73
N GLY A 139 19.53 -0.23 -13.34
CA GLY A 139 20.11 -0.06 -14.67
C GLY A 139 19.20 -0.55 -15.80
N ALA A 140 19.75 -0.54 -17.02
CA ALA A 140 19.08 -1.11 -18.19
C ALA A 140 18.74 -2.60 -17.98
N ASN A 141 17.58 -3.03 -18.47
CA ASN A 141 17.05 -4.40 -18.33
C ASN A 141 16.72 -4.90 -16.91
N ASP A 142 17.06 -4.14 -15.87
CA ASP A 142 16.64 -4.45 -14.50
C ASP A 142 15.12 -4.39 -14.35
N VAL A 143 14.63 -5.13 -13.36
CA VAL A 143 13.24 -5.13 -12.93
C VAL A 143 13.11 -4.23 -11.71
N THR A 144 12.28 -3.20 -11.79
CA THR A 144 12.03 -2.28 -10.68
C THR A 144 10.67 -2.56 -10.07
N ASN A 145 10.64 -2.88 -8.77
CA ASN A 145 9.44 -2.81 -7.97
C ASN A 145 9.15 -1.35 -7.61
N TYR A 146 8.15 -0.78 -8.28
CA TYR A 146 7.65 0.56 -8.03
C TYR A 146 6.50 0.49 -7.02
N THR A 147 6.69 1.09 -5.85
CA THR A 147 5.70 1.12 -4.77
C THR A 147 5.26 2.56 -4.52
N VAL A 148 3.95 2.76 -4.42
CA VAL A 148 3.36 4.05 -4.09
C VAL A 148 2.55 3.90 -2.83
N THR A 149 2.79 4.78 -1.86
CA THR A 149 2.11 4.80 -0.57
C THR A 149 1.36 6.11 -0.41
N VAL A 150 0.09 6.02 -0.06
CA VAL A 150 -0.80 7.13 0.21
C VAL A 150 -1.16 7.10 1.69
N THR A 151 -0.89 8.18 2.40
CA THR A 151 -1.19 8.35 3.81
C THR A 151 -2.11 9.53 4.01
N TYR A 152 -3.22 9.34 4.73
CA TYR A 152 -4.24 10.38 4.95
C TYR A 152 -4.95 10.22 6.29
N ASN A 153 -5.55 11.31 6.78
CA ASN A 153 -6.43 11.26 7.95
C ASN A 153 -7.81 10.74 7.56
N ARG A 154 -8.38 9.83 8.36
CA ARG A 154 -9.76 9.37 8.16
C ARG A 154 -10.72 10.56 8.15
N ILE A 155 -11.62 10.57 7.17
CA ILE A 155 -12.65 11.61 7.03
C ILE A 155 -13.69 11.46 8.13
N PHE A 156 -14.06 10.22 8.45
CA PHE A 156 -15.07 9.93 9.45
C PHE A 156 -14.44 9.77 10.84
N PRO A 157 -15.15 10.18 11.92
CA PRO A 157 -14.60 10.17 13.28
C PRO A 157 -14.54 8.77 13.92
N MET A 158 -14.31 7.72 13.12
CA MET A 158 -14.22 6.33 13.59
C MET A 158 -13.08 6.11 14.58
N ALA A 159 -12.04 6.95 14.53
CA ALA A 159 -10.99 6.93 15.55
C ALA A 159 -11.51 7.25 16.96
N ALA A 160 -12.43 8.20 17.08
CA ALA A 160 -13.05 8.55 18.35
C ALA A 160 -14.21 7.62 18.72
N LEU A 161 -14.97 7.15 17.72
CA LEU A 161 -16.18 6.35 17.94
C LEU A 161 -15.90 4.85 18.15
N ALA A 162 -14.90 4.29 17.46
CA ALA A 162 -14.60 2.86 17.43
C ALA A 162 -13.13 2.54 17.77
N GLY A 163 -12.33 3.53 18.18
CA GLY A 163 -10.93 3.33 18.58
C GLY A 163 -9.98 3.02 17.42
N TRP A 164 -10.38 3.31 16.18
CA TRP A 164 -9.53 3.05 15.01
C TRP A 164 -8.35 4.04 14.91
N PRO A 165 -7.29 3.71 14.16
CA PRO A 165 -6.22 4.67 13.89
C PRO A 165 -6.74 5.90 13.15
N ARG A 166 -6.36 7.11 13.58
CA ARG A 166 -6.73 8.38 12.92
C ARG A 166 -6.12 8.50 11.52
N VAL A 167 -4.90 7.99 11.36
CA VAL A 167 -4.16 7.98 10.10
C VAL A 167 -4.33 6.63 9.43
N GLN A 168 -4.68 6.63 8.16
CA GLN A 168 -4.74 5.44 7.31
C GLN A 168 -3.63 5.52 6.26
N SER A 169 -2.93 4.40 6.05
CA SER A 169 -1.91 4.26 5.02
C SER A 169 -2.26 3.10 4.11
N LEU A 170 -2.19 3.33 2.81
CA LEU A 170 -2.48 2.36 1.76
C LEU A 170 -1.30 2.36 0.78
N SER A 171 -0.85 1.18 0.37
CA SER A 171 0.21 1.01 -0.61
C SER A 171 -0.23 0.11 -1.76
N ALA A 172 0.31 0.38 -2.95
CA ALA A 172 0.22 -0.50 -4.09
C ALA A 172 1.58 -0.55 -4.79
N SER A 173 1.88 -1.69 -5.41
CA SER A 173 3.14 -1.90 -6.11
C SER A 173 2.94 -2.57 -7.47
N THR A 174 3.90 -2.35 -8.37
CA THR A 174 3.98 -3.02 -9.66
C THR A 174 5.43 -3.24 -10.05
N LEU A 175 5.67 -4.26 -10.88
CA LEU A 175 6.98 -4.55 -11.43
C LEU A 175 7.12 -3.90 -12.81
N LEU A 176 8.21 -3.17 -12.99
CA LEU A 176 8.58 -2.45 -14.20
C LEU A 176 9.83 -3.09 -14.78
N LYS A 177 9.97 -3.12 -16.10
CA LYS A 177 11.25 -3.47 -16.74
C LYS A 177 11.88 -2.21 -17.31
N ASN A 178 13.11 -1.93 -16.91
CA ASN A 178 13.84 -0.75 -17.33
C ASN A 178 14.23 -0.82 -18.80
N GLN A 179 14.03 0.31 -19.49
CA GLN A 179 14.53 0.57 -20.83
C GLN A 179 15.68 1.59 -20.73
N PRO A 180 16.59 1.69 -21.73
CA PRO A 180 16.68 0.92 -22.97
C PRO A 180 17.18 -0.53 -22.76
N TYR A 181 16.99 -1.40 -23.75
CA TYR A 181 17.58 -2.75 -23.81
C TYR A 181 19.11 -2.69 -24.04
N LYS A 182 19.87 -2.11 -23.11
CA LYS A 182 21.34 -2.22 -23.07
C LYS A 182 21.75 -3.44 -22.27
N THR A 183 22.99 -3.89 -22.45
CA THR A 183 23.56 -4.98 -21.65
C THR A 183 23.35 -4.71 -20.17
N GLN A 184 22.69 -5.64 -19.50
CA GLN A 184 22.47 -5.58 -18.07
C GLN A 184 23.78 -5.81 -17.35
N THR A 185 24.09 -4.98 -16.36
CA THR A 185 25.17 -5.28 -15.41
C THR A 185 24.59 -6.14 -14.30
N SER A 186 24.49 -7.46 -14.53
CA SER A 186 24.09 -8.39 -13.49
C SER A 186 25.31 -8.76 -12.63
N ASN A 187 25.16 -8.73 -11.31
CA ASN A 187 26.16 -9.30 -10.43
C ASN A 187 26.24 -10.82 -10.64
N VAL A 188 27.45 -11.37 -10.59
CA VAL A 188 27.64 -12.82 -10.56
C VAL A 188 27.18 -13.30 -9.19
N VAL A 189 26.14 -14.14 -9.16
CA VAL A 189 25.62 -14.72 -7.93
C VAL A 189 26.73 -15.51 -7.25
N LYS A 190 27.06 -15.14 -6.01
CA LYS A 190 28.13 -15.78 -5.24
C LYS A 190 27.51 -16.54 -4.08
N SER A 191 27.82 -17.83 -3.96
CA SER A 191 27.47 -18.58 -2.77
C SER A 191 28.44 -18.22 -1.63
N ILE A 192 27.91 -17.70 -0.52
CA ILE A 192 28.67 -17.27 0.66
C ILE A 192 28.24 -18.13 1.84
N CYS A 193 29.22 -18.77 2.49
CA CYS A 193 29.03 -19.54 3.71
C CYS A 193 29.67 -18.78 4.88
N THR A 194 28.89 -18.45 5.90
CA THR A 194 29.38 -17.79 7.13
C THR A 194 28.86 -18.51 8.35
#